data_AF-A0A1T5HEU7-F1
#
_entry.id   AF-A0A1T5HEU7-F1
#
_cell.length_a   1.000
_cell.length_b   1.000
_cell.length_c   1.000
_cell.angle_alpha   90.00
_cell.angle_beta   90.00
_cell.angle_gamma   90.00
#
_symmetry.space_group_name_H-M   'P 1'
#
loop_
_entity.id
_entity.type
_entity.pdbx_description
1 polymer ?
#
loop_
_entity_poly.entity_id
_entity_poly.type
_entity_poly.pdbx_seq_one_letter_code
_entity_poly.pdbx_strand_id
1 'polypeptide(L)'
;MVVTLDLINKGSNVTLKNDNMTAVITDAFGTARASIGRSSGKWYYEITFESLNNAMVNVITSASVGTTYNLTTSRGYYSLTGTKWSGTQSISLPYGTAFKAGDTVGINLNLDDGVLTFYVNGVNQGVAFTDLETLGTLFPAITSASSTGGCTATFNFGATPFKYHPTDIKYKTLSYDGSRMINPTNKTFILHDGEYKKLGKVYSQNPTNLIENLKLDGSSEIKGVKGTVFTSPITPNQIYDSEHGYVASFNGINQLLRSTVNNLFPIGDKIIKYKIKVSSKKTQILMSTSENTKRGWFIGISDVGTLHYAVNITGASTWDISAQNGKTMICDNKWHELILEYKDGQYIKWYVDGVLDYYLAHSYKESTTATNNLVIGCRASETGASTLSPYYFEGQFTDLEIYKGELKESVHWSTFSSTLPNSTHLEKGMDNITPLLDRVVTELEPLQMTQRNNILSSGEIGKVFSKTFDLKIYIDIRSIRTEVR
;
A
#
# COMPACT_ATOMS: atom_id res chain seq x y z
N MET A 1 17.29 1.01 17.86
CA MET A 1 17.24 0.11 19.04
C MET A 1 16.35 -1.06 18.68
N VAL A 2 16.72 -2.27 19.12
CA VAL A 2 15.88 -3.46 18.97
C VAL A 2 14.73 -3.39 19.97
N VAL A 3 13.50 -3.62 19.53
CA VAL A 3 12.35 -3.71 20.44
C VAL A 3 12.28 -5.14 21.00
N THR A 4 12.27 -5.25 22.33
CA THR A 4 12.17 -6.51 23.07
C THR A 4 11.19 -6.34 24.24
N LEU A 5 10.98 -7.38 25.04
CA LEU A 5 10.41 -7.20 26.38
C LEU A 5 11.45 -6.56 27.30
N ASP A 6 10.97 -5.72 28.22
CA ASP A 6 11.77 -4.92 29.14
C ASP A 6 12.28 -5.78 30.30
N LEU A 7 13.61 -5.89 30.42
CA LEU A 7 14.27 -6.66 31.49
C LEU A 7 14.09 -6.04 32.88
N ILE A 8 13.91 -4.72 32.93
CA ILE A 8 13.85 -3.94 34.18
C ILE A 8 12.39 -3.80 34.61
N ASN A 9 11.51 -3.44 33.68
CA ASN A 9 10.13 -3.06 33.97
C ASN A 9 9.16 -4.22 33.75
N LYS A 10 9.28 -5.27 34.56
CA LYS A 10 8.44 -6.47 34.51
C LYS A 10 8.07 -6.98 35.90
N GLY A 11 7.09 -7.88 35.95
CA GLY A 11 6.76 -8.72 37.12
C GLY A 11 7.98 -9.36 37.77
N SER A 12 8.03 -9.43 39.10
CA SER A 12 9.01 -10.24 39.83
C SER A 12 8.87 -11.72 39.49
N ASN A 13 7.65 -12.17 39.20
CA ASN A 13 7.28 -13.50 38.73
C ASN A 13 7.34 -13.68 37.19
N VAL A 14 7.91 -12.72 36.46
CA VAL A 14 8.06 -12.81 35.00
C VAL A 14 9.49 -13.22 34.67
N THR A 15 9.64 -14.34 33.96
CA THR A 15 10.91 -14.77 33.37
C THR A 15 10.88 -14.52 31.87
N LEU A 16 11.92 -13.88 31.33
CA LEU A 16 12.06 -13.64 29.89
C LEU A 16 12.95 -14.70 29.25
N LYS A 17 12.58 -15.20 28.07
CA LYS A 17 13.31 -16.19 27.27
C LYS A 17 13.38 -15.74 25.80
N ASN A 18 14.12 -16.49 24.98
CA ASN A 18 14.21 -16.30 23.53
C ASN A 18 14.58 -14.86 23.16
N ASP A 19 15.74 -14.39 23.63
CA ASP A 19 16.23 -13.02 23.43
C ASP A 19 15.23 -11.94 23.89
N ASN A 20 14.55 -12.23 25.01
CA ASN A 20 13.52 -11.40 25.61
C ASN A 20 12.29 -11.17 24.72
N MET A 21 11.95 -12.12 23.84
CA MET A 21 10.69 -12.12 23.09
C MET A 21 9.57 -12.91 23.78
N THR A 22 9.93 -13.85 24.66
CA THR A 22 8.97 -14.72 25.33
C THR A 22 8.89 -14.37 26.81
N ALA A 23 7.69 -14.05 27.29
CA ALA A 23 7.41 -13.92 28.72
C ALA A 23 6.79 -15.20 29.26
N VAL A 24 7.37 -15.72 30.33
CA VAL A 24 6.83 -16.82 31.15
C VAL A 24 6.40 -16.22 32.48
N ILE A 25 5.10 -16.21 32.74
CA ILE A 25 4.50 -15.69 33.96
C ILE A 25 3.97 -16.89 34.75
N THR A 26 4.53 -17.16 35.92
CA THR A 26 4.23 -18.39 36.67
C THR A 26 3.07 -18.25 37.65
N ASP A 27 2.70 -17.02 38.01
CA ASP A 27 1.72 -16.73 39.07
C ASP A 27 0.88 -15.48 38.75
N ALA A 28 -0.01 -15.12 39.66
CA ALA A 28 -1.02 -14.09 39.48
C ALA A 28 -0.45 -12.70 39.17
N PHE A 29 -1.15 -11.95 38.30
CA PHE A 29 -0.97 -10.51 38.03
C PHE A 29 0.42 -10.05 37.58
N GLY A 30 1.32 -10.99 37.27
CA GLY A 30 2.60 -10.68 36.64
C GLY A 30 2.37 -9.99 35.29
N THR A 31 3.11 -8.91 35.02
CA THR A 31 3.00 -8.14 33.79
C THR A 31 4.36 -8.02 33.12
N ALA A 32 4.43 -8.31 31.83
CA ALA A 32 5.60 -8.08 30.98
C ALA A 32 5.25 -7.00 29.95
N ARG A 33 6.10 -6.00 29.77
CA ARG A 33 5.91 -4.96 28.73
C ARG A 33 7.10 -4.87 27.78
N ALA A 34 6.87 -4.26 26.62
CA ALA A 34 7.93 -3.91 25.68
C ALA A 34 8.92 -2.89 26.27
N SER A 35 10.16 -2.91 25.80
CA SER A 35 11.24 -2.00 26.18
C SER A 35 11.09 -0.60 25.60
N ILE A 36 10.34 -0.46 24.51
CA ILE A 36 10.11 0.81 23.82
C ILE A 36 8.61 1.04 23.73
N GLY A 37 8.19 2.24 24.12
CA GLY A 37 6.81 2.70 24.00
C GLY A 37 6.65 3.65 22.82
N ARG A 38 5.41 3.85 22.38
CA ARG A 38 5.07 4.75 21.27
C ARG A 38 4.03 5.77 21.75
N SER A 39 4.17 7.02 21.31
CA SER A 39 3.25 8.13 21.62
C SER A 39 2.55 8.70 20.38
N SER A 40 2.94 8.28 19.18
CA SER A 40 2.33 8.65 17.91
C SER A 40 2.57 7.56 16.87
N GLY A 41 1.88 7.61 15.74
CA GLY A 41 2.00 6.66 14.63
C GLY A 41 1.06 5.47 14.74
N LYS A 42 1.16 4.59 13.74
CA LYS A 42 0.33 3.39 13.59
C LYS A 42 1.21 2.16 13.62
N TRP A 43 0.95 1.25 14.55
CA TRP A 43 1.84 0.15 14.85
C TRP A 43 1.08 -1.17 14.92
N TYR A 44 1.71 -2.24 14.45
CA TYR A 44 1.17 -3.59 14.52
C TYR A 44 2.19 -4.59 15.08
N TYR A 45 1.72 -5.51 15.91
CA TYR A 45 2.50 -6.62 16.44
C TYR A 45 1.58 -7.81 16.77
N GLU A 46 2.18 -8.98 16.95
CA GLU A 46 1.47 -10.20 17.32
C GLU A 46 2.00 -10.78 18.64
N ILE A 47 1.13 -11.47 19.35
CA ILE A 47 1.45 -12.25 20.54
C ILE A 47 0.88 -13.65 20.36
N THR A 48 1.74 -14.67 20.41
CA THR A 48 1.32 -16.07 20.35
C THR A 48 1.39 -16.69 21.74
N PHE A 49 0.31 -17.35 22.16
CA PHE A 49 0.22 -18.00 23.46
C PHE A 49 0.63 -19.46 23.37
N GLU A 50 1.70 -19.85 24.05
CA GLU A 50 2.12 -21.25 24.18
C GLU A 50 1.32 -21.97 25.26
N SER A 51 1.11 -21.29 26.39
CA SER A 51 0.25 -21.73 27.48
C SER A 51 -0.46 -20.54 28.11
N LEU A 52 -1.64 -20.78 28.65
CA LEU A 52 -2.51 -19.71 29.14
C LEU A 52 -3.49 -20.24 30.18
N ASN A 53 -3.40 -19.74 31.41
CA ASN A 53 -4.46 -19.77 32.41
C ASN A 53 -4.90 -18.33 32.67
N ASN A 54 -5.82 -17.83 31.85
CA ASN A 54 -6.33 -16.45 31.81
C ASN A 54 -5.24 -15.36 31.64
N ALA A 55 -5.33 -14.57 30.58
CA ALA A 55 -4.41 -13.45 30.35
C ALA A 55 -5.15 -12.24 29.82
N MET A 56 -4.52 -11.09 30.05
CA MET A 56 -4.88 -9.84 29.44
C MET A 56 -3.82 -9.48 28.42
N VAL A 57 -4.19 -9.37 27.15
CA VAL A 57 -3.37 -8.68 26.15
C VAL A 57 -3.68 -7.20 26.30
N ASN A 58 -2.68 -6.37 26.58
CA ASN A 58 -2.92 -4.97 26.92
C ASN A 58 -1.87 -4.02 26.36
N VAL A 59 -2.24 -2.74 26.33
CA VAL A 59 -1.29 -1.63 26.23
C VAL A 59 -1.32 -0.86 27.53
N ILE A 60 -0.14 -0.50 28.04
CA ILE A 60 0.01 0.17 29.33
C ILE A 60 0.82 1.45 29.20
N THR A 61 0.54 2.44 30.05
CA THR A 61 1.29 3.69 30.07
C THR A 61 2.65 3.53 30.76
N SER A 62 3.51 4.53 30.60
CA SER A 62 4.77 4.66 31.35
C SER A 62 4.60 4.69 32.88
N ALA A 63 3.42 5.06 33.40
CA ALA A 63 3.13 5.07 34.83
C ALA A 63 2.96 3.66 35.44
N SER A 64 2.81 2.63 34.60
CA SER A 64 2.59 1.24 35.04
C SER A 64 3.91 0.49 35.30
N VAL A 65 4.71 0.98 36.26
CA VAL A 65 5.99 0.38 36.66
C VAL A 65 5.75 -0.69 37.74
N GLY A 66 6.41 -1.85 37.62
CA GLY A 66 6.62 -2.74 38.77
C GLY A 66 5.39 -3.44 39.36
N THR A 67 4.67 -4.24 38.56
CA THR A 67 3.90 -5.41 39.02
C THR A 67 2.50 -5.22 39.63
N THR A 68 1.76 -4.17 39.29
CA THR A 68 0.30 -4.23 39.52
C THR A 68 -0.43 -3.81 38.27
N TYR A 69 -1.16 -4.75 37.68
CA TYR A 69 -2.14 -4.49 36.64
C TYR A 69 -3.02 -3.32 37.07
N ASN A 70 -2.82 -2.16 36.45
CA ASN A 70 -3.60 -0.99 36.74
C ASN A 70 -4.54 -0.71 35.56
N LEU A 71 -5.82 -0.93 35.81
CA LEU A 71 -6.89 -0.76 34.85
C LEU A 71 -7.05 0.69 34.37
N THR A 72 -6.66 1.67 35.18
CA THR A 72 -6.76 3.10 34.81
C THR A 72 -5.74 3.47 33.74
N THR A 73 -4.56 2.86 33.81
CA THR A 73 -3.43 3.10 32.93
C THR A 73 -3.25 1.99 31.89
N SER A 74 -4.29 1.17 31.66
CA SER A 74 -4.26 0.09 30.68
C SER A 74 -5.53 0.01 29.85
N ARG A 75 -5.38 -0.55 28.66
CA ARG A 75 -6.46 -0.94 27.77
C ARG A 75 -6.23 -2.40 27.40
N GLY A 76 -7.12 -3.29 27.86
CA GLY A 76 -6.88 -4.72 27.83
C GLY A 76 -7.98 -5.55 27.17
N TYR A 77 -7.60 -6.70 26.63
CA TYR A 77 -8.45 -7.72 26.04
C TYR A 77 -8.27 -9.05 26.77
N TYR A 78 -9.35 -9.54 27.37
CA TYR A 78 -9.33 -10.65 28.32
C TYR A 78 -9.61 -12.00 27.65
N SER A 79 -8.72 -12.96 27.87
CA SER A 79 -8.74 -14.24 27.14
C SER A 79 -9.93 -15.12 27.44
N LEU A 80 -10.39 -15.18 28.70
CA LEU A 80 -11.41 -16.15 29.13
C LEU A 80 -12.79 -15.87 28.51
N THR A 81 -13.15 -14.60 28.42
CA THR A 81 -14.51 -14.18 28.02
C THR A 81 -14.53 -13.34 26.75
N GLY A 82 -13.36 -12.94 26.22
CA GLY A 82 -13.29 -12.02 25.09
C GLY A 82 -13.77 -10.61 25.43
N THR A 83 -13.75 -10.23 26.70
CA THR A 83 -14.19 -8.91 27.17
C THR A 83 -13.04 -7.90 27.10
N LYS A 84 -13.37 -6.62 26.92
CA LYS A 84 -12.40 -5.53 27.04
C LYS A 84 -12.46 -4.87 28.41
N TRP A 85 -11.32 -4.44 28.92
CA TRP A 85 -11.13 -3.95 30.29
C TRP A 85 -10.38 -2.61 30.33
N SER A 86 -10.91 -1.65 31.09
CA SER A 86 -10.31 -0.34 31.38
C SER A 86 -10.97 0.34 32.61
N GLY A 87 -10.27 1.27 33.26
CA GLY A 87 -10.83 2.18 34.29
C GLY A 87 -10.84 1.66 35.74
N THR A 88 -11.19 2.54 36.69
CA THR A 88 -11.16 2.27 38.16
C THR A 88 -12.20 1.26 38.67
N GLN A 89 -13.18 0.85 37.85
CA GLN A 89 -14.33 0.03 38.29
C GLN A 89 -14.36 -1.41 37.76
N SER A 90 -13.26 -1.95 37.21
CA SER A 90 -13.28 -3.33 36.65
C SER A 90 -14.40 -3.52 35.63
N ILE A 91 -14.63 -2.50 34.79
CA ILE A 91 -15.71 -2.52 33.80
C ILE A 91 -15.29 -3.50 32.69
N SER A 92 -15.88 -4.69 32.76
CA SER A 92 -15.81 -5.72 31.75
C SER A 92 -16.93 -5.48 30.74
N LEU A 93 -16.57 -5.19 29.49
CA LEU A 93 -17.54 -5.03 28.41
C LEU A 93 -17.39 -6.15 27.38
N PRO A 94 -18.50 -6.68 26.84
CA PRO A 94 -18.45 -7.53 25.65
C PRO A 94 -17.67 -6.84 24.53
N TYR A 95 -16.83 -7.59 23.83
CA TYR A 95 -16.00 -7.03 22.77
C TYR A 95 -15.73 -8.02 21.64
N GLY A 96 -15.00 -9.10 21.93
CA GLY A 96 -14.58 -10.07 20.93
C GLY A 96 -14.73 -11.50 21.42
N THR A 97 -14.13 -12.43 20.69
CA THR A 97 -14.12 -13.86 21.02
C THR A 97 -13.04 -14.20 22.04
N ALA A 98 -13.36 -15.05 23.02
CA ALA A 98 -12.34 -15.66 23.88
C ALA A 98 -11.21 -16.32 23.06
N PHE A 99 -10.00 -16.33 23.62
CA PHE A 99 -8.81 -16.93 23.00
C PHE A 99 -8.07 -17.82 24.02
N LYS A 100 -7.36 -18.82 23.51
CA LYS A 100 -6.75 -19.90 24.30
C LYS A 100 -5.29 -20.15 23.91
N ALA A 101 -4.63 -21.06 24.61
CA ALA A 101 -3.30 -21.54 24.23
C ALA A 101 -3.31 -22.06 22.77
N GLY A 102 -2.27 -21.73 22.02
CA GLY A 102 -2.12 -21.98 20.58
C GLY A 102 -2.58 -20.81 19.69
N ASP A 103 -3.42 -19.91 20.19
CA ASP A 103 -3.90 -18.77 19.42
C ASP A 103 -2.85 -17.66 19.34
N THR A 104 -2.92 -16.88 18.25
CA THR A 104 -2.13 -15.67 18.05
C THR A 104 -3.06 -14.45 18.07
N VAL A 105 -2.80 -13.51 18.96
CA VAL A 105 -3.52 -12.24 19.05
C VAL A 105 -2.72 -11.16 18.32
N GLY A 106 -3.33 -10.53 17.32
CA GLY A 106 -2.78 -9.36 16.64
C GLY A 106 -3.26 -8.08 17.30
N ILE A 107 -2.39 -7.07 17.38
CA ILE A 107 -2.71 -5.78 17.99
C ILE A 107 -2.43 -4.67 16.97
N ASN A 108 -3.46 -3.94 16.58
CA ASN A 108 -3.36 -2.71 15.80
C ASN A 108 -3.49 -1.50 16.72
N LEU A 109 -2.34 -0.88 17.01
CA LEU A 109 -2.19 0.29 17.87
C LEU A 109 -2.09 1.54 16.98
N ASN A 110 -3.22 2.21 16.78
CA ASN A 110 -3.28 3.43 15.99
C ASN A 110 -3.33 4.65 16.92
N LEU A 111 -2.16 5.21 17.23
CA LEU A 111 -2.03 6.35 18.12
C LEU A 111 -2.41 7.67 17.45
N ASP A 112 -2.32 7.74 16.11
CA ASP A 112 -2.70 8.93 15.35
C ASP A 112 -4.21 9.20 15.40
N ASP A 113 -5.03 8.15 15.35
CA ASP A 113 -6.49 8.25 15.46
C ASP A 113 -7.00 7.90 16.88
N GLY A 114 -6.10 7.59 17.82
CA GLY A 114 -6.48 7.22 19.19
C GLY A 114 -7.19 5.85 19.33
N VAL A 115 -7.03 4.93 18.37
CA VAL A 115 -7.79 3.67 18.27
C VAL A 115 -6.95 2.42 18.61
N LEU A 116 -7.52 1.50 19.40
CA LEU A 116 -7.00 0.16 19.63
C LEU A 116 -7.93 -0.91 19.05
N THR A 117 -7.37 -1.83 18.27
CA THR A 117 -8.10 -2.96 17.66
C THR A 117 -7.32 -4.26 17.87
N PHE A 118 -8.02 -5.34 18.21
CA PHE A 118 -7.44 -6.67 18.40
C PHE A 118 -7.90 -7.64 17.31
N TYR A 119 -7.06 -8.64 17.05
CA TYR A 119 -7.31 -9.72 16.11
C TYR A 119 -7.08 -11.04 16.82
N VAL A 120 -7.87 -12.07 16.52
CA VAL A 120 -7.61 -13.45 16.98
C VAL A 120 -7.43 -14.32 15.75
N ASN A 121 -6.24 -14.90 15.59
CA ASN A 121 -5.87 -15.71 14.43
C ASN A 121 -6.17 -15.02 13.09
N GLY A 122 -5.86 -13.71 13.00
CA GLY A 122 -6.10 -12.88 11.81
C GLY A 122 -7.51 -12.32 11.67
N VAL A 123 -8.47 -12.74 12.49
CA VAL A 123 -9.86 -12.24 12.45
C VAL A 123 -9.99 -10.99 13.31
N ASN A 124 -10.37 -9.86 12.69
CA ASN A 124 -10.63 -8.60 13.39
C ASN A 124 -11.80 -8.74 14.38
N GLN A 125 -11.60 -8.27 15.61
CA GLN A 125 -12.59 -8.28 16.70
C GLN A 125 -13.36 -6.96 16.85
N GLY A 126 -13.14 -6.00 15.95
CA GLY A 126 -13.70 -4.65 15.99
C GLY A 126 -12.86 -3.67 16.83
N VAL A 127 -13.28 -2.41 16.90
CA VAL A 127 -12.59 -1.39 17.70
C VAL A 127 -12.83 -1.62 19.20
N ALA A 128 -11.75 -1.81 19.97
CA ALA A 128 -11.83 -1.99 21.41
C ALA A 128 -11.93 -0.64 22.13
N PHE A 129 -11.05 0.30 21.79
CA PHE A 129 -10.92 1.58 22.47
C PHE A 129 -10.63 2.70 21.47
N THR A 130 -11.05 3.93 21.80
CA THR A 130 -10.96 5.13 20.96
C THR A 130 -10.39 6.33 21.71
N ASP A 131 -9.76 6.10 22.87
CA ASP A 131 -9.34 7.14 23.81
C ASP A 131 -7.82 7.13 24.07
N LEU A 132 -7.04 6.49 23.20
CA LEU A 132 -5.60 6.27 23.43
C LEU A 132 -4.77 7.56 23.50
N GLU A 133 -5.19 8.59 22.77
CA GLU A 133 -4.54 9.91 22.74
C GLU A 133 -4.45 10.56 24.12
N THR A 134 -5.33 10.19 25.05
CA THR A 134 -5.36 10.70 26.43
C THR A 134 -4.34 10.04 27.35
N LEU A 135 -3.70 8.94 26.91
CA LEU A 135 -2.88 8.07 27.76
C LEU A 135 -1.36 8.29 27.61
N GLY A 136 -0.94 9.16 26.68
CA GLY A 136 0.47 9.43 26.42
C GLY A 136 1.21 8.25 25.78
N THR A 137 2.43 7.97 26.23
CA THR A 137 3.25 6.88 25.67
C THR A 137 2.73 5.51 26.13
N LEU A 138 2.43 4.65 25.16
CA LEU A 138 1.89 3.31 25.37
C LEU A 138 2.90 2.21 25.01
N PHE A 139 2.90 1.15 25.83
CA PHE A 139 3.76 -0.01 25.70
C PHE A 139 2.91 -1.28 25.55
N PRO A 140 3.19 -2.13 24.53
CA PRO A 140 2.67 -3.48 24.45
C PRO A 140 2.95 -4.24 25.73
N ALA A 141 1.97 -4.97 26.22
CA ALA A 141 2.10 -5.75 27.41
C ALA A 141 1.20 -6.99 27.39
N ILE A 142 1.56 -7.92 28.27
CA ILE A 142 0.70 -9.01 28.71
C ILE A 142 0.65 -9.02 30.22
N THR A 143 -0.48 -9.44 30.77
CA THR A 143 -0.68 -9.65 32.19
C THR A 143 -1.30 -11.01 32.44
N SER A 144 -0.81 -11.78 33.41
CA SER A 144 -1.55 -12.93 33.94
C SER A 144 -2.79 -12.43 34.69
N ALA A 145 -3.97 -12.88 34.29
CA ALA A 145 -5.24 -12.46 34.87
C ALA A 145 -5.91 -13.56 35.71
N SER A 146 -5.15 -14.61 36.06
CA SER A 146 -5.57 -15.68 36.99
C SER A 146 -4.94 -15.50 38.36
N SER A 147 -5.59 -16.02 39.41
CA SER A 147 -5.05 -16.11 40.77
C SER A 147 -4.38 -17.45 41.09
N THR A 148 -4.41 -18.41 40.16
CA THR A 148 -3.94 -19.80 40.38
C THR A 148 -3.09 -20.34 39.23
N GLY A 149 -2.65 -19.47 38.31
CA GLY A 149 -1.72 -19.82 37.23
C GLY A 149 -1.35 -18.60 36.40
N GLY A 150 -0.54 -18.81 35.36
CA GLY A 150 -0.13 -17.72 34.47
C GLY A 150 -0.09 -18.13 33.01
N CYS A 151 0.75 -17.47 32.24
CA CYS A 151 0.82 -17.65 30.79
C CYS A 151 2.26 -17.61 30.29
N THR A 152 2.49 -18.33 29.19
CA THR A 152 3.69 -18.22 28.38
C THR A 152 3.28 -17.66 27.03
N ALA A 153 3.83 -16.50 26.66
CA ALA A 153 3.52 -15.86 25.40
C ALA A 153 4.75 -15.23 24.73
N THR A 154 4.79 -15.37 23.42
CA THR A 154 5.89 -14.92 22.56
C THR A 154 5.43 -13.75 21.70
N PHE A 155 6.14 -12.63 21.79
CA PHE A 155 5.90 -11.42 21.02
C PHE A 155 6.62 -11.48 19.68
N ASN A 156 5.93 -11.06 18.63
CA ASN A 156 6.54 -10.68 17.37
C ASN A 156 6.30 -9.19 17.16
N PHE A 157 7.32 -8.36 17.37
CA PHE A 157 7.27 -6.90 17.13
C PHE A 157 7.48 -6.52 15.66
N GLY A 158 7.79 -7.48 14.78
CA GLY A 158 8.09 -7.22 13.36
C GLY A 158 9.41 -7.79 12.85
N ALA A 159 10.26 -8.33 13.74
CA ALA A 159 11.56 -8.86 13.32
C ALA A 159 11.43 -10.06 12.37
N THR A 160 10.36 -10.86 12.52
CA THR A 160 10.01 -11.99 11.65
C THR A 160 8.64 -11.76 10.99
N PRO A 161 8.32 -12.44 9.86
CA PRO A 161 6.98 -12.37 9.27
C PRO A 161 5.88 -12.66 10.29
N PHE A 162 4.80 -11.87 10.24
CA PHE A 162 3.61 -12.12 11.05
C PHE A 162 2.93 -13.41 10.57
N LYS A 163 2.39 -14.17 11.52
CA LYS A 163 1.66 -15.41 11.24
C LYS A 163 0.35 -15.10 10.52
N TYR A 164 -0.31 -13.98 10.89
CA TYR A 164 -1.52 -13.50 10.27
C TYR A 164 -1.33 -12.06 9.78
N HIS A 165 -1.32 -11.87 8.47
CA HIS A 165 -1.23 -10.56 7.86
C HIS A 165 -2.60 -9.85 7.90
N PRO A 166 -2.78 -8.75 8.65
CA PRO A 166 -4.05 -8.04 8.70
C PRO A 166 -4.30 -7.27 7.39
N THR A 167 -5.53 -7.33 6.86
CA THR A 167 -5.90 -6.74 5.56
C THR A 167 -6.69 -5.43 5.68
N ASP A 168 -7.16 -5.10 6.88
CA ASP A 168 -8.07 -4.00 7.20
C ASP A 168 -7.44 -2.93 8.12
N ILE A 169 -6.11 -2.91 8.19
CA ILE A 169 -5.35 -1.88 8.91
C ILE A 169 -5.11 -0.65 8.04
N LYS A 170 -5.01 0.54 8.66
CA LYS A 170 -4.88 1.82 7.93
C LYS A 170 -3.54 1.98 7.21
N TYR A 171 -3.49 2.88 6.24
CA TYR A 171 -2.26 3.25 5.55
C TYR A 171 -1.15 3.74 6.50
N LYS A 172 0.11 3.39 6.17
CA LYS A 172 1.34 3.70 6.92
C LYS A 172 1.46 3.02 8.28
N THR A 173 0.63 2.02 8.57
CA THR A 173 0.88 1.16 9.72
C THR A 173 2.20 0.40 9.53
N LEU A 174 3.09 0.56 10.50
CA LEU A 174 4.38 -0.12 10.57
C LEU A 174 4.29 -1.31 11.52
N SER A 175 5.21 -2.27 11.40
CA SER A 175 5.49 -3.18 12.51
C SER A 175 5.94 -2.38 13.73
N TYR A 176 5.72 -2.90 14.93
CA TYR A 176 6.02 -2.18 16.17
C TYR A 176 7.52 -1.84 16.34
N ASP A 177 8.42 -2.66 15.77
CA ASP A 177 9.85 -2.37 15.67
C ASP A 177 10.22 -1.32 14.59
N GLY A 178 9.26 -0.95 13.73
CA GLY A 178 9.42 -0.01 12.63
C GLY A 178 10.12 -0.58 11.38
N SER A 179 10.46 -1.87 11.37
CA SER A 179 11.26 -2.47 10.28
C SER A 179 10.44 -2.78 9.02
N ARG A 180 9.12 -2.87 9.13
CA ARG A 180 8.22 -3.29 8.03
C ARG A 180 7.03 -2.37 7.92
N MET A 181 6.64 -2.04 6.68
CA MET A 181 5.37 -1.38 6.40
C MET A 181 4.31 -2.46 6.15
N ILE A 182 3.26 -2.47 6.97
CA ILE A 182 2.24 -3.54 6.94
C ILE A 182 1.14 -3.21 5.94
N ASN A 183 0.76 -1.93 5.86
CA ASN A 183 -0.09 -1.43 4.78
C ASN A 183 0.55 -0.23 4.07
N PRO A 184 1.17 -0.45 2.88
CA PRO A 184 1.78 0.60 2.06
C PRO A 184 0.77 1.35 1.18
N THR A 185 -0.51 0.99 1.18
CA THR A 185 -1.50 1.52 0.25
C THR A 185 -2.23 2.72 0.84
N ASN A 186 -1.98 3.92 0.31
CA ASN A 186 -2.71 5.12 0.70
C ASN A 186 -4.16 5.08 0.20
N LYS A 187 -5.07 5.16 1.15
CA LYS A 187 -6.52 5.08 1.01
C LYS A 187 -7.18 6.46 1.24
N THR A 188 -6.40 7.52 1.41
CA THR A 188 -6.92 8.88 1.69
C THR A 188 -7.48 9.54 0.42
N PHE A 189 -8.66 10.14 0.54
CA PHE A 189 -9.31 10.96 -0.48
C PHE A 189 -9.43 12.40 0.03
N ILE A 190 -9.35 13.38 -0.87
CA ILE A 190 -9.55 14.82 -0.59
C ILE A 190 -10.77 15.32 -1.34
N LEU A 191 -11.51 16.29 -0.83
CA LEU A 191 -12.59 16.96 -1.57
C LEU A 191 -12.00 18.18 -2.31
N HIS A 192 -12.13 18.23 -3.64
CA HIS A 192 -11.64 19.33 -4.47
C HIS A 192 -12.57 19.55 -5.67
N ASP A 193 -12.96 20.80 -5.94
CA ASP A 193 -13.93 21.18 -7.00
C ASP A 193 -15.29 20.46 -6.91
N GLY A 194 -15.74 20.12 -5.71
CA GLY A 194 -17.00 19.38 -5.51
C GLY A 194 -16.89 17.86 -5.74
N GLU A 195 -15.70 17.34 -6.02
CA GLU A 195 -15.44 15.92 -6.20
C GLU A 195 -14.45 15.38 -5.17
N TYR A 196 -14.68 14.17 -4.67
CA TYR A 196 -13.69 13.44 -3.88
C TYR A 196 -12.64 12.88 -4.83
N LYS A 197 -11.41 13.36 -4.68
CA LYS A 197 -10.24 12.96 -5.44
C LYS A 197 -9.37 12.05 -4.58
N LYS A 198 -8.95 10.92 -5.12
CA LYS A 198 -7.91 10.07 -4.53
C LYS A 198 -6.56 10.68 -4.88
N LEU A 199 -5.58 10.56 -3.99
CA LEU A 199 -4.18 10.69 -4.41
C LEU A 199 -3.94 9.68 -5.53
N GLY A 200 -3.84 10.19 -6.74
CA GLY A 200 -3.51 9.43 -7.92
C GLY A 200 -2.00 9.26 -8.01
N LYS A 201 -1.62 8.22 -8.75
CA LYS A 201 -0.35 8.05 -9.47
C LYS A 201 0.62 9.25 -9.43
N VAL A 202 1.76 9.07 -8.77
CA VAL A 202 2.90 10.00 -8.82
C VAL A 202 3.65 9.77 -10.12
N TYR A 203 3.55 10.66 -11.11
CA TYR A 203 4.39 10.59 -12.31
C TYR A 203 4.68 11.98 -12.88
N SER A 204 5.91 12.22 -13.33
CA SER A 204 6.22 13.30 -14.28
C SER A 204 6.17 12.76 -15.69
N GLN A 205 5.35 13.36 -16.53
CA GLN A 205 5.58 13.36 -17.97
C GLN A 205 5.94 14.77 -18.40
N ASN A 206 7.15 14.94 -18.96
CA ASN A 206 7.39 16.05 -19.87
C ASN A 206 7.04 15.54 -21.27
N PRO A 207 5.91 15.93 -21.88
CA PRO A 207 5.52 15.46 -23.21
C PRO A 207 6.57 15.79 -24.29
N THR A 208 7.45 16.77 -24.03
CA THR A 208 8.61 17.09 -24.87
C THR A 208 9.64 15.96 -24.96
N ASN A 209 9.61 14.97 -24.07
CA ASN A 209 10.55 13.84 -24.03
C ASN A 209 9.93 12.52 -24.52
N LEU A 210 8.68 12.53 -25.01
CA LEU A 210 8.05 11.34 -25.58
C LEU A 210 8.78 10.92 -26.87
N ILE A 211 9.24 9.67 -26.90
CA ILE A 211 10.05 9.11 -27.99
C ILE A 211 9.17 8.33 -28.94
N GLU A 212 8.30 7.49 -28.38
CA GLU A 212 7.40 6.60 -29.09
C GLU A 212 6.10 6.42 -28.28
N ASN A 213 4.99 6.29 -28.99
CA ASN A 213 3.69 5.96 -28.43
C ASN A 213 2.99 4.99 -29.38
N LEU A 214 2.54 3.84 -28.86
CA LEU A 214 1.73 2.90 -29.61
C LEU A 214 0.26 3.26 -29.42
N LYS A 215 -0.42 3.62 -30.51
CA LYS A 215 -1.88 3.75 -30.52
C LYS A 215 -2.49 2.72 -31.46
N LEU A 216 -3.42 1.95 -30.91
CA LEU A 216 -4.20 0.97 -31.64
C LEU A 216 -5.49 1.66 -32.09
N ASP A 217 -5.75 1.69 -33.40
CA ASP A 217 -6.84 2.48 -34.01
C ASP A 217 -7.86 1.64 -34.78
N GLY A 218 -7.81 0.31 -34.65
CA GLY A 218 -8.69 -0.62 -35.36
C GLY A 218 -8.21 -1.00 -36.77
N SER A 219 -7.07 -0.49 -37.23
CA SER A 219 -6.46 -0.92 -38.49
C SER A 219 -5.72 -2.27 -38.36
N SER A 220 -5.56 -3.00 -39.46
CA SER A 220 -4.88 -4.31 -39.48
C SER A 220 -3.39 -4.24 -39.10
N GLU A 221 -2.80 -3.04 -39.07
CA GLU A 221 -1.41 -2.80 -38.73
C GLU A 221 -1.30 -2.14 -37.36
N ILE A 222 -0.42 -2.66 -36.50
CA ILE A 222 -0.12 -2.04 -35.22
C ILE A 222 0.97 -0.98 -35.44
N LYS A 223 0.59 0.30 -35.33
CA LYS A 223 1.43 1.46 -35.67
C LYS A 223 1.78 2.31 -34.45
N GLY A 224 3.01 2.80 -34.41
CA GLY A 224 3.45 3.86 -33.50
C GLY A 224 3.26 5.26 -34.11
N VAL A 225 3.26 6.30 -33.27
CA VAL A 225 3.05 7.72 -33.65
C VAL A 225 4.12 8.24 -34.63
N LYS A 226 5.32 7.65 -34.67
CA LYS A 226 6.38 7.99 -35.64
C LYS A 226 6.45 7.09 -36.89
N GLY A 227 5.41 6.30 -37.16
CA GLY A 227 5.40 5.40 -38.32
C GLY A 227 6.17 4.09 -38.09
N THR A 228 6.57 3.82 -36.85
CA THR A 228 7.09 2.51 -36.44
C THR A 228 6.02 1.45 -36.68
N VAL A 229 6.29 0.50 -37.56
CA VAL A 229 5.40 -0.65 -37.80
C VAL A 229 5.85 -1.79 -36.88
N PHE A 230 4.92 -2.40 -36.15
CA PHE A 230 5.20 -3.62 -35.41
C PHE A 230 4.86 -4.83 -36.29
N THR A 231 5.81 -5.75 -36.45
CA THR A 231 5.66 -6.95 -37.28
C THR A 231 6.04 -8.22 -36.52
N SER A 232 5.46 -9.34 -36.94
CA SER A 232 5.77 -10.68 -36.44
C SER A 232 5.35 -11.73 -37.48
N PRO A 233 5.99 -12.91 -37.52
CA PRO A 233 5.48 -14.06 -38.28
C PRO A 233 4.06 -14.45 -37.87
N ILE A 234 3.72 -14.27 -36.59
CA ILE A 234 2.38 -14.49 -36.03
C ILE A 234 2.05 -13.28 -35.13
N THR A 235 1.14 -12.43 -35.60
CA THR A 235 0.74 -11.18 -34.92
C THR A 235 -0.42 -11.46 -33.95
N PRO A 236 -0.48 -10.82 -32.76
CA PRO A 236 -1.68 -10.86 -31.92
C PRO A 236 -2.89 -10.26 -32.62
N ASN A 237 -4.09 -10.67 -32.17
CA ASN A 237 -5.34 -10.09 -32.67
C ASN A 237 -5.52 -8.68 -32.13
N GLN A 238 -6.13 -7.79 -32.91
CA GLN A 238 -6.64 -6.53 -32.37
C GLN A 238 -8.12 -6.72 -32.01
N ILE A 239 -8.51 -6.35 -30.80
CA ILE A 239 -9.90 -6.41 -30.32
C ILE A 239 -10.28 -5.08 -29.70
N TYR A 240 -11.59 -4.81 -29.58
CA TYR A 240 -12.09 -3.63 -28.88
C TYR A 240 -12.40 -3.98 -27.41
N ASP A 241 -11.80 -3.23 -26.48
CA ASP A 241 -12.10 -3.21 -25.06
C ASP A 241 -12.88 -1.92 -24.73
N SER A 242 -13.97 -2.04 -23.97
CA SER A 242 -14.87 -0.91 -23.72
C SER A 242 -14.23 0.23 -22.92
N GLU A 243 -13.21 -0.06 -22.11
CA GLU A 243 -12.54 0.91 -21.24
C GLU A 243 -11.33 1.53 -21.94
N HIS A 244 -10.65 0.76 -22.81
CA HIS A 244 -9.35 1.13 -23.36
C HIS A 244 -9.31 1.26 -24.89
N GLY A 245 -10.44 1.08 -25.57
CA GLY A 245 -10.50 1.12 -27.04
C GLY A 245 -9.87 -0.11 -27.66
N TYR A 246 -9.15 0.04 -28.77
CA TYR A 246 -8.49 -1.10 -29.41
C TYR A 246 -7.27 -1.56 -28.60
N VAL A 247 -7.14 -2.87 -28.41
CA VAL A 247 -6.05 -3.50 -27.65
C VAL A 247 -5.47 -4.68 -28.42
N ALA A 248 -4.18 -4.96 -28.21
CA ALA A 248 -3.54 -6.14 -28.77
C ALA A 248 -3.80 -7.33 -27.84
N SER A 249 -4.46 -8.36 -28.35
CA SER A 249 -4.88 -9.56 -27.63
C SER A 249 -4.07 -10.77 -28.07
N PHE A 250 -3.41 -11.37 -27.09
CA PHE A 250 -2.57 -12.55 -27.24
C PHE A 250 -3.31 -13.78 -26.71
N ASN A 251 -3.31 -14.86 -27.46
CA ASN A 251 -4.02 -16.11 -27.11
C ASN A 251 -3.12 -17.19 -26.50
N GLY A 252 -1.87 -16.86 -26.18
CA GLY A 252 -0.91 -17.82 -25.62
C GLY A 252 -0.05 -18.57 -26.64
N ILE A 253 -0.31 -18.45 -27.95
CA ILE A 253 0.32 -19.34 -28.94
C ILE A 253 1.20 -18.55 -29.91
N ASN A 254 2.53 -18.56 -29.68
CA ASN A 254 3.56 -18.07 -30.61
C ASN A 254 3.34 -16.64 -31.17
N GLN A 255 2.56 -15.80 -30.49
CA GLN A 255 2.26 -14.43 -30.88
C GLN A 255 3.21 -13.45 -30.21
N LEU A 256 3.78 -12.53 -30.99
CA LEU A 256 4.57 -11.42 -30.48
C LEU A 256 4.31 -10.12 -31.27
N LEU A 257 4.66 -9.00 -30.66
CA LEU A 257 4.85 -7.70 -31.29
C LEU A 257 6.33 -7.34 -31.26
N ARG A 258 6.94 -7.11 -32.42
CA ARG A 258 8.33 -6.66 -32.55
C ARG A 258 8.36 -5.38 -33.36
N SER A 259 9.13 -4.39 -32.91
CA SER A 259 9.36 -3.17 -33.69
C SER A 259 10.20 -3.46 -34.94
N THR A 260 9.88 -2.80 -36.05
CA THR A 260 10.71 -2.78 -37.27
C THR A 260 11.85 -1.76 -37.22
N VAL A 261 11.85 -0.87 -36.21
CA VAL A 261 12.86 0.18 -36.06
C VAL A 261 13.95 -0.28 -35.10
N ASN A 262 15.14 -0.52 -35.65
CA ASN A 262 16.33 -0.72 -34.83
C ASN A 262 16.62 0.55 -34.02
N ASN A 263 17.01 0.38 -32.76
CA ASN A 263 17.34 1.46 -31.83
C ASN A 263 16.13 2.32 -31.41
N LEU A 264 14.96 1.69 -31.29
CA LEU A 264 13.74 2.37 -30.82
C LEU A 264 13.93 3.03 -29.45
N PHE A 265 14.72 2.40 -28.57
CA PHE A 265 15.06 2.95 -27.26
C PHE A 265 16.34 3.77 -27.31
N PRO A 266 16.34 5.00 -26.75
CA PRO A 266 17.59 5.71 -26.56
C PRO A 266 18.46 4.95 -25.57
N ILE A 267 19.76 5.00 -25.78
CA ILE A 267 20.72 4.57 -24.78
C ILE A 267 20.62 5.52 -23.59
N GLY A 268 20.58 4.97 -22.39
CA GLY A 268 20.60 5.73 -21.14
C GLY A 268 19.24 5.81 -20.45
N ASP A 269 19.08 6.88 -19.67
CA ASP A 269 17.91 7.09 -18.81
C ASP A 269 16.60 7.14 -19.60
N LYS A 270 15.60 6.40 -19.13
CA LYS A 270 14.30 6.33 -19.79
C LYS A 270 13.19 5.83 -18.87
N ILE A 271 11.97 6.10 -19.31
CA ILE A 271 10.74 5.64 -18.70
C ILE A 271 9.92 4.91 -19.76
N ILE A 272 9.36 3.74 -19.40
CA ILE A 272 8.44 2.98 -20.24
C ILE A 272 7.14 2.83 -19.48
N LYS A 273 6.03 3.20 -20.10
CA LYS A 273 4.67 3.11 -19.54
C LYS A 273 3.81 2.28 -20.47
N TYR A 274 2.97 1.42 -19.91
CA TYR A 274 1.99 0.65 -20.68
C TYR A 274 0.88 0.11 -19.77
N LYS A 275 -0.19 -0.40 -20.37
CA LYS A 275 -1.23 -1.13 -19.67
C LYS A 275 -1.30 -2.57 -20.11
N ILE A 276 -1.57 -3.46 -19.16
CA ILE A 276 -1.64 -4.90 -19.40
C ILE A 276 -2.82 -5.51 -18.62
N LYS A 277 -3.45 -6.52 -19.21
CA LYS A 277 -4.43 -7.38 -18.55
C LYS A 277 -4.08 -8.83 -18.84
N VAL A 278 -3.96 -9.64 -17.79
CA VAL A 278 -3.32 -10.96 -17.88
C VAL A 278 -4.27 -12.01 -17.35
N SER A 279 -4.59 -13.01 -18.17
CA SER A 279 -5.61 -14.02 -17.84
C SER A 279 -5.04 -15.33 -17.30
N SER A 280 -3.72 -15.58 -17.43
CA SER A 280 -3.12 -16.88 -17.12
C SER A 280 -1.79 -16.78 -16.40
N LYS A 281 -1.61 -17.63 -15.37
CA LYS A 281 -0.34 -17.79 -14.63
C LYS A 281 0.72 -18.58 -15.40
N LYS A 282 0.31 -19.23 -16.50
CA LYS A 282 1.24 -19.96 -17.38
C LYS A 282 2.12 -19.03 -18.22
N THR A 283 2.02 -17.72 -17.99
CA THR A 283 2.81 -16.73 -18.68
C THR A 283 4.29 -16.92 -18.38
N GLN A 284 4.99 -17.59 -19.28
CA GLN A 284 6.42 -17.41 -19.43
C GLN A 284 6.59 -16.62 -20.72
N ILE A 285 6.78 -15.32 -20.61
CA ILE A 285 7.44 -14.60 -21.69
C ILE A 285 8.89 -15.09 -21.65
N LEU A 286 9.16 -16.17 -22.38
CA LEU A 286 10.53 -16.65 -22.55
C LEU A 286 11.15 -15.95 -23.74
N MET A 287 12.26 -15.31 -23.45
CA MET A 287 13.23 -14.85 -24.42
C MET A 287 13.63 -16.03 -25.30
N SER A 288 13.55 -15.89 -26.63
CA SER A 288 14.42 -16.69 -27.48
C SER A 288 15.67 -15.86 -27.77
N THR A 289 16.76 -16.32 -27.17
CA THR A 289 18.15 -15.93 -27.30
C THR A 289 18.81 -16.47 -28.58
N SER A 290 18.07 -16.71 -29.67
CA SER A 290 18.70 -17.28 -30.87
C SER A 290 19.38 -16.28 -31.80
N GLU A 291 19.23 -14.98 -31.57
CA GLU A 291 20.03 -13.99 -32.29
C GLU A 291 21.10 -13.47 -31.35
N ASN A 292 22.25 -14.16 -31.31
CA ASN A 292 23.47 -13.75 -30.59
C ASN A 292 23.95 -12.32 -30.95
N THR A 293 23.24 -11.63 -31.85
CA THR A 293 23.51 -10.31 -32.42
C THR A 293 22.39 -9.28 -32.21
N LYS A 294 21.21 -9.62 -31.65
CA LYS A 294 20.08 -8.68 -31.49
C LYS A 294 19.59 -8.58 -30.04
N ARG A 295 19.85 -7.42 -29.43
CA ARG A 295 19.80 -7.12 -27.98
C ARG A 295 18.77 -6.02 -27.72
N GLY A 296 17.94 -6.09 -26.66
CA GLY A 296 16.85 -5.12 -26.43
C GLY A 296 16.25 -5.13 -25.00
N TRP A 297 15.09 -4.47 -24.84
CA TRP A 297 14.33 -4.37 -23.58
C TRP A 297 13.20 -5.40 -23.55
N PHE A 298 13.03 -6.11 -22.42
CA PHE A 298 12.05 -7.19 -22.28
C PHE A 298 11.08 -6.96 -21.13
N ILE A 299 9.79 -7.06 -21.41
CA ILE A 299 8.72 -6.95 -20.42
C ILE A 299 8.03 -8.31 -20.33
N GLY A 300 8.00 -8.90 -19.13
CA GLY A 300 7.56 -10.26 -18.86
C GLY A 300 6.67 -10.40 -17.62
N ILE A 301 6.12 -11.60 -17.43
CA ILE A 301 5.41 -12.00 -16.21
C ILE A 301 6.02 -13.32 -15.74
N SER A 302 6.14 -13.51 -14.42
CA SER A 302 6.63 -14.74 -13.81
C SER A 302 5.56 -15.85 -13.81
N ASP A 303 5.99 -17.07 -13.52
CA ASP A 303 5.14 -18.25 -13.29
C ASP A 303 4.23 -18.11 -12.05
N VAL A 304 4.56 -17.18 -11.15
CA VAL A 304 3.73 -16.81 -9.99
C VAL A 304 2.80 -15.63 -10.26
N GLY A 305 2.80 -15.07 -11.48
CA GLY A 305 1.88 -14.01 -11.91
C GLY A 305 2.27 -12.59 -11.48
N THR A 306 3.56 -12.36 -11.17
CA THR A 306 4.13 -11.05 -10.86
C THR A 306 4.89 -10.49 -12.06
N LEU A 307 5.21 -9.20 -12.03
CA LEU A 307 6.03 -8.57 -13.06
C LEU A 307 7.45 -9.17 -13.10
N HIS A 308 7.98 -9.42 -14.30
CA HIS A 308 9.35 -9.87 -14.56
C HIS A 308 9.94 -9.03 -15.68
N TYR A 309 11.19 -8.59 -15.54
CA TYR A 309 11.86 -7.74 -16.53
C TYR A 309 13.33 -8.16 -16.67
N ALA A 310 13.83 -8.02 -17.90
CA ALA A 310 15.23 -8.24 -18.22
C ALA A 310 15.80 -7.07 -19.05
N VAL A 311 16.96 -6.52 -18.61
CA VAL A 311 17.82 -5.68 -19.45
C VAL A 311 19.04 -6.48 -19.89
N ASN A 312 19.46 -6.27 -21.14
CA ASN A 312 20.80 -6.65 -21.58
C ASN A 312 21.84 -5.59 -21.18
N ILE A 313 22.93 -6.01 -20.52
CA ILE A 313 23.96 -5.12 -19.95
C ILE A 313 25.38 -5.52 -20.35
N THR A 314 26.30 -4.55 -20.34
CA THR A 314 27.72 -4.80 -20.65
C THR A 314 28.51 -5.20 -19.39
N GLY A 315 29.29 -6.29 -19.45
CA GLY A 315 30.29 -6.64 -18.42
C GLY A 315 29.94 -7.78 -17.44
N ALA A 316 28.84 -8.52 -17.64
CA ALA A 316 28.48 -9.69 -16.82
C ALA A 316 28.86 -11.01 -17.51
N SER A 317 29.32 -12.01 -16.73
CA SER A 317 29.67 -13.35 -17.24
C SER A 317 28.45 -14.25 -17.53
N THR A 318 27.28 -13.87 -17.00
CA THR A 318 25.95 -14.43 -17.30
C THR A 318 25.01 -13.28 -17.66
N TRP A 319 24.31 -13.42 -18.78
CA TRP A 319 23.86 -12.33 -19.65
C TRP A 319 22.54 -11.62 -19.29
N ASP A 320 22.13 -11.51 -18.02
CA ASP A 320 20.84 -10.89 -17.68
C ASP A 320 20.88 -10.14 -16.34
N ILE A 321 20.36 -8.90 -16.28
CA ILE A 321 19.68 -8.46 -15.05
C ILE A 321 18.29 -9.05 -15.12
N SER A 322 18.08 -10.25 -14.56
CA SER A 322 16.74 -10.71 -14.24
C SER A 322 16.38 -10.16 -12.86
N ALA A 323 15.58 -9.09 -12.83
CA ALA A 323 14.99 -8.65 -11.58
C ALA A 323 13.80 -9.59 -11.32
N GLN A 324 14.03 -10.62 -10.51
CA GLN A 324 12.99 -11.59 -10.20
C GLN A 324 12.02 -11.04 -9.16
N ASN A 325 10.73 -11.21 -9.48
CA ASN A 325 9.58 -11.15 -8.57
C ASN A 325 9.33 -9.79 -7.92
N GLY A 326 8.66 -8.91 -8.69
CA GLY A 326 7.84 -7.84 -8.10
C GLY A 326 6.88 -8.36 -7.03
N LYS A 327 6.38 -7.48 -6.15
CA LYS A 327 5.52 -7.89 -5.02
C LYS A 327 4.07 -8.07 -5.44
N THR A 328 3.63 -7.33 -6.45
CA THR A 328 2.23 -7.26 -6.86
C THR A 328 1.90 -8.37 -7.86
N MET A 329 0.87 -9.14 -7.53
CA MET A 329 0.25 -10.10 -8.45
C MET A 329 -0.62 -9.34 -9.44
N ILE A 330 -0.30 -9.46 -10.73
CA ILE A 330 -1.01 -8.80 -11.84
C ILE A 330 -1.77 -9.78 -12.75
N CYS A 331 -1.67 -11.08 -12.46
CA CYS A 331 -2.44 -12.14 -13.11
C CYS A 331 -3.79 -12.34 -12.42
N ASP A 332 -4.63 -11.32 -12.44
CA ASP A 332 -5.98 -11.34 -11.84
C ASP A 332 -7.09 -11.02 -12.87
N ASN A 333 -6.73 -11.00 -14.16
CA ASN A 333 -7.59 -10.63 -15.28
C ASN A 333 -8.16 -9.21 -15.19
N LYS A 334 -7.48 -8.29 -14.48
CA LYS A 334 -7.79 -6.85 -14.49
C LYS A 334 -6.74 -6.06 -15.24
N TRP A 335 -7.12 -4.84 -15.62
CA TRP A 335 -6.21 -3.86 -16.18
C TRP A 335 -5.29 -3.31 -15.08
N HIS A 336 -3.98 -3.37 -15.34
CA HIS A 336 -2.95 -2.75 -14.53
C HIS A 336 -2.16 -1.74 -15.37
N GLU A 337 -1.83 -0.61 -14.79
CA GLU A 337 -0.85 0.31 -15.37
C GLU A 337 0.53 0.02 -14.81
N LEU A 338 1.49 -0.13 -15.72
CA LEU A 338 2.87 -0.44 -15.39
C LEU A 338 3.78 0.68 -15.88
N ILE A 339 4.65 1.14 -14.99
CA ILE A 339 5.70 2.11 -15.30
C ILE A 339 7.05 1.57 -14.87
N LEU A 340 8.00 1.57 -15.79
CA LEU A 340 9.38 1.20 -15.59
C LEU A 340 10.25 2.45 -15.71
N GLU A 341 11.09 2.71 -14.72
CA GLU A 341 12.10 3.75 -14.73
C GLU A 341 13.47 3.09 -14.73
N TYR A 342 14.28 3.39 -15.73
CA TYR A 342 15.66 2.94 -15.82
C TYR A 342 16.62 4.13 -15.73
N LYS A 343 17.57 4.00 -14.81
CA LYS A 343 18.70 4.91 -14.66
C LYS A 343 19.99 4.18 -14.98
N ASP A 344 20.63 4.57 -16.08
CA ASP A 344 21.79 3.87 -16.62
C ASP A 344 22.95 3.82 -15.62
N GLY A 345 23.47 2.61 -15.37
CA GLY A 345 24.53 2.39 -14.38
C GLY A 345 24.13 2.64 -12.92
N GLN A 346 22.84 2.78 -12.59
CA GLN A 346 22.41 3.08 -11.22
C GLN A 346 21.25 2.20 -10.72
N TYR A 347 20.10 2.20 -11.40
CA TYR A 347 18.94 1.47 -10.89
C TYR A 347 17.85 1.19 -11.93
N ILE A 348 16.99 0.24 -11.54
CA ILE A 348 15.68 0.00 -12.17
C ILE A 348 14.60 0.11 -11.09
N LYS A 349 13.54 0.86 -11.38
CA LYS A 349 12.31 0.91 -10.58
C LYS A 349 11.12 0.55 -11.45
N TRP A 350 10.10 0.02 -10.82
CA TRP A 350 8.83 -0.29 -11.46
C TRP A 350 7.70 -0.02 -10.49
N TYR A 351 6.64 0.52 -11.08
CA TYR A 351 5.45 0.96 -10.41
C TYR A 351 4.29 0.17 -10.98
N VAL A 352 3.47 -0.42 -10.11
CA VAL A 352 2.22 -1.07 -10.45
C VAL A 352 1.10 -0.19 -9.91
N ASP A 353 0.24 0.29 -10.79
CA ASP A 353 -0.89 1.17 -10.45
C ASP A 353 -0.50 2.41 -9.62
N GLY A 354 0.70 2.96 -9.87
CA GLY A 354 1.23 4.14 -9.20
C GLY A 354 1.95 3.87 -7.88
N VAL A 355 2.11 2.61 -7.48
CA VAL A 355 2.85 2.22 -6.26
C VAL A 355 4.17 1.58 -6.66
N LEU A 356 5.29 2.01 -6.04
CA LEU A 356 6.60 1.38 -6.24
C LEU A 356 6.52 -0.09 -5.80
N ASP A 357 6.62 -0.99 -6.78
CA ASP A 357 6.50 -2.42 -6.55
C ASP A 357 7.86 -3.04 -6.22
N TYR A 358 8.90 -2.61 -6.93
CA TYR A 358 10.25 -3.14 -6.76
C TYR A 358 11.33 -2.12 -7.15
N TYR A 359 12.52 -2.30 -6.59
CA TYR A 359 13.69 -1.46 -6.82
C TYR A 359 14.94 -2.33 -6.84
N LEU A 360 15.78 -2.14 -7.86
CA LEU A 360 17.08 -2.79 -7.96
C LEU A 360 18.14 -1.75 -8.28
N ALA A 361 19.07 -1.55 -7.36
CA ALA A 361 20.32 -0.85 -7.63
C ALA A 361 21.26 -1.74 -8.45
N HIS A 362 21.96 -1.17 -9.42
CA HIS A 362 22.99 -1.85 -10.20
C HIS A 362 24.06 -0.86 -10.69
N SER A 363 25.25 -1.37 -11.02
CA SER A 363 26.33 -0.57 -11.62
C SER A 363 26.45 -0.76 -13.13
N TYR A 364 25.61 -1.63 -13.71
CA TYR A 364 25.72 -2.03 -15.10
C TYR A 364 25.16 -0.98 -16.07
N LYS A 365 25.85 -0.78 -17.19
CA LYS A 365 25.43 0.14 -18.25
C LYS A 365 24.80 -0.59 -19.43
N GLU A 366 23.81 0.07 -20.03
CA GLU A 366 23.18 -0.38 -21.26
C GLU A 366 24.23 -0.52 -22.39
N SER A 367 24.12 -1.58 -23.17
CA SER A 367 25.08 -1.85 -24.24
C SER A 367 24.93 -0.86 -25.39
N THR A 368 26.04 -0.23 -25.79
CA THR A 368 26.09 0.64 -26.98
C THR A 368 26.18 -0.13 -28.30
N THR A 369 26.39 -1.44 -28.23
CA THR A 369 26.53 -2.34 -29.40
C THR A 369 25.27 -3.17 -29.66
N ALA A 370 24.23 -2.96 -28.85
CA ALA A 370 22.91 -3.56 -29.01
C ALA A 370 22.11 -2.87 -30.12
N THR A 371 21.38 -3.66 -30.91
CA THR A 371 20.35 -3.17 -31.83
C THR A 371 19.02 -3.09 -31.07
N ASN A 372 18.81 -2.00 -30.31
CA ASN A 372 17.72 -1.95 -29.32
C ASN A 372 16.35 -2.10 -29.99
N ASN A 373 15.65 -3.21 -29.72
CA ASN A 373 14.31 -3.51 -30.20
C ASN A 373 13.34 -3.71 -29.01
N LEU A 374 12.06 -3.41 -29.22
CA LEU A 374 10.97 -3.80 -28.29
C LEU A 374 10.33 -5.10 -28.76
N VAL A 375 10.17 -6.04 -27.84
CA VAL A 375 9.41 -7.28 -28.05
C VAL A 375 8.37 -7.45 -26.93
N ILE A 376 7.12 -7.71 -27.30
CA ILE A 376 6.02 -8.03 -26.37
C ILE A 376 5.41 -9.37 -26.80
N GLY A 377 5.16 -10.29 -25.86
CA GLY A 377 4.60 -11.61 -26.15
C GLY A 377 5.66 -12.72 -26.29
N CYS A 378 5.28 -13.84 -26.93
CA CYS A 378 6.08 -15.05 -27.03
C CYS A 378 6.74 -15.21 -28.42
N ARG A 379 8.05 -15.49 -28.47
CA ARG A 379 8.79 -15.75 -29.73
C ARG A 379 8.64 -17.19 -30.20
N ALA A 380 8.16 -17.38 -31.43
CA ALA A 380 8.36 -18.62 -32.17
C ALA A 380 9.87 -18.82 -32.39
N SER A 381 10.44 -19.94 -31.94
CA SER A 381 11.81 -20.31 -32.34
C SER A 381 11.88 -20.43 -33.86
N GLU A 382 12.91 -19.85 -34.48
CA GLU A 382 13.16 -19.96 -35.92
C GLU A 382 13.43 -21.42 -36.36
N THR A 383 13.72 -22.30 -35.41
CA THR A 383 13.98 -23.74 -35.61
C THR A 383 12.77 -24.64 -35.31
N GLY A 384 11.58 -24.07 -35.13
CA GLY A 384 10.40 -24.83 -34.69
C GLY A 384 10.35 -24.97 -33.17
N ALA A 385 9.15 -24.81 -32.61
CA ALA A 385 8.91 -24.79 -31.17
C ALA A 385 9.55 -26.00 -30.48
N SER A 386 10.26 -25.77 -29.37
CA SER A 386 10.52 -26.85 -28.41
C SER A 386 9.17 -27.41 -27.98
N THR A 387 8.85 -28.63 -28.39
CA THR A 387 7.62 -29.34 -28.02
C THR A 387 7.55 -29.67 -26.52
N LEU A 388 8.62 -29.40 -25.77
CA LEU A 388 8.76 -29.74 -24.36
C LEU A 388 8.45 -28.57 -23.40
N SER A 389 8.35 -27.33 -23.88
CA SER A 389 7.98 -26.17 -23.05
C SER A 389 7.44 -25.02 -23.91
N PRO A 390 6.14 -25.02 -24.26
CA PRO A 390 5.58 -23.92 -25.03
C PRO A 390 5.58 -22.64 -24.19
N TYR A 391 6.37 -21.68 -24.63
CA TYR A 391 6.38 -20.31 -24.12
C TYR A 391 4.99 -19.70 -24.36
N TYR A 392 4.34 -19.21 -23.31
CA TYR A 392 2.91 -18.88 -23.33
C TYR A 392 2.74 -17.45 -22.86
N PHE A 393 2.00 -16.62 -23.60
CA PHE A 393 1.53 -15.32 -23.12
C PHE A 393 0.08 -15.10 -23.55
N GLU A 394 -0.83 -15.10 -22.58
CA GLU A 394 -2.26 -14.90 -22.79
C GLU A 394 -2.70 -13.66 -22.02
N GLY A 395 -3.16 -12.66 -22.76
CA GLY A 395 -3.45 -11.36 -22.19
C GLY A 395 -3.64 -10.27 -23.23
N GLN A 396 -3.85 -9.06 -22.76
CA GLN A 396 -4.12 -7.88 -23.56
C GLN A 396 -3.13 -6.76 -23.20
N PHE A 397 -2.78 -5.95 -24.19
CA PHE A 397 -1.77 -4.90 -24.07
C PHE A 397 -2.21 -3.65 -24.82
N THR A 398 -1.99 -2.46 -24.22
CA THR A 398 -2.28 -1.16 -24.82
C THR A 398 -1.47 -0.02 -24.19
N ASP A 399 -1.63 1.20 -24.73
CA ASP A 399 -1.11 2.46 -24.19
C ASP A 399 0.41 2.48 -23.92
N LEU A 400 1.21 1.89 -24.80
CA LEU A 400 2.67 1.94 -24.67
C LEU A 400 3.20 3.34 -24.95
N GLU A 401 3.91 3.93 -24.00
CA GLU A 401 4.58 5.22 -24.11
C GLU A 401 6.03 5.10 -23.63
N ILE A 402 6.98 5.65 -24.38
CA ILE A 402 8.41 5.62 -24.04
C ILE A 402 8.94 7.06 -23.94
N TYR A 403 9.57 7.42 -22.84
CA TYR A 403 10.12 8.76 -22.58
C TYR A 403 11.62 8.72 -22.36
N LYS A 404 12.32 9.79 -22.77
CA LYS A 404 13.74 10.01 -22.45
C LYS A 404 13.90 10.69 -21.09
N GLY A 405 14.85 10.22 -20.27
CA GLY A 405 15.23 10.81 -18.99
C GLY A 405 14.65 10.10 -17.78
N GLU A 406 14.70 10.77 -16.63
CA GLU A 406 14.21 10.27 -15.35
C GLU A 406 12.76 10.69 -15.06
N LEU A 407 12.08 9.88 -14.23
CA LEU A 407 10.78 10.23 -13.70
C LEU A 407 10.96 11.32 -12.64
N LYS A 408 10.59 12.57 -12.94
CA LYS A 408 10.40 13.57 -11.87
C LYS A 408 9.14 13.23 -11.08
N GLU A 409 9.11 13.45 -9.78
CA GLU A 409 7.88 13.20 -9.03
C GLU A 409 6.93 14.40 -9.17
N SER A 410 5.73 14.18 -9.71
CA SER A 410 4.61 15.11 -9.58
C SER A 410 3.37 14.37 -9.10
N VAL A 411 2.67 14.98 -8.15
CA VAL A 411 1.48 14.41 -7.51
C VAL A 411 0.27 14.65 -8.41
N HIS A 412 -0.32 13.58 -8.97
CA HIS A 412 -1.61 13.67 -9.67
C HIS A 412 -2.77 13.26 -8.77
N TRP A 413 -3.95 13.84 -9.01
CA TRP A 413 -5.18 13.50 -8.30
C TRP A 413 -6.16 12.89 -9.30
N SER A 414 -6.80 11.77 -8.96
CA SER A 414 -7.84 11.16 -9.79
C SER A 414 -9.20 11.31 -9.10
N THR A 415 -10.22 11.72 -9.83
CA THR A 415 -11.59 11.75 -9.30
C THR A 415 -12.01 10.33 -8.91
N PHE A 416 -12.41 10.16 -7.66
CA PHE A 416 -12.88 8.91 -7.09
C PHE A 416 -14.40 8.87 -6.98
N SER A 417 -15.02 9.98 -6.59
CA SER A 417 -16.47 10.09 -6.49
C SER A 417 -16.90 11.54 -6.65
N SER A 418 -17.93 11.76 -7.47
CA SER A 418 -18.64 13.04 -7.55
C SER A 418 -19.83 13.11 -6.58
N THR A 419 -20.01 12.08 -5.74
CA THR A 419 -21.13 11.97 -4.80
C THR A 419 -20.64 12.03 -3.35
N LEU A 420 -21.53 12.42 -2.43
CA LEU A 420 -21.22 12.47 -1.00
C LEU A 420 -20.83 11.07 -0.49
N PRO A 421 -19.77 10.94 0.34
CA PRO A 421 -19.35 9.67 0.88
C PRO A 421 -20.44 9.13 1.79
N ASN A 422 -20.72 7.84 1.65
CA ASN A 422 -21.64 7.11 2.52
C ASN A 422 -20.89 5.90 3.11
N SER A 423 -21.55 5.14 3.98
CA SER A 423 -20.95 3.97 4.64
C SER A 423 -20.29 2.96 3.68
N THR A 424 -20.81 2.79 2.45
CA THR A 424 -20.22 1.87 1.45
C THR A 424 -18.86 2.34 0.92
N HIS A 425 -18.49 3.61 1.12
CA HIS A 425 -17.18 4.14 0.72
C HIS A 425 -16.05 3.74 1.70
N LEU A 426 -16.38 3.26 2.91
CA LEU A 426 -15.41 2.70 3.85
C LEU A 426 -14.78 1.41 3.30
N GLU A 427 -15.60 0.56 2.67
CA GLU A 427 -15.15 -0.72 2.09
C GLU A 427 -14.18 -0.53 0.91
N LYS A 428 -14.34 0.59 0.17
CA LYS A 428 -13.44 0.99 -0.93
C LYS A 428 -12.22 1.77 -0.46
N GLY A 429 -12.03 1.83 0.85
CA GLY A 429 -10.81 2.30 1.47
C GLY A 429 -10.78 3.79 1.70
N MET A 430 -11.85 4.45 2.14
CA MET A 430 -11.71 5.75 2.83
C MET A 430 -11.34 5.49 4.28
N ASP A 431 -10.10 5.79 4.68
CA ASP A 431 -9.59 5.48 6.03
C ASP A 431 -10.25 6.32 7.16
N ASN A 432 -11.00 7.38 6.84
CA ASN A 432 -11.76 8.22 7.79
C ASN A 432 -12.96 8.91 7.09
N ILE A 433 -14.19 8.48 7.38
CA ILE A 433 -15.45 9.14 6.91
C ILE A 433 -16.28 9.71 8.07
N THR A 434 -16.02 9.28 9.30
CA THR A 434 -16.88 9.58 10.47
C THR A 434 -17.17 11.09 10.65
N PRO A 435 -16.18 12.01 10.65
CA PRO A 435 -16.47 13.44 10.79
C PRO A 435 -17.08 14.11 9.53
N LEU A 436 -17.28 13.37 8.43
CA LEU A 436 -17.95 13.84 7.20
C LEU A 436 -19.43 13.43 7.16
N LEU A 437 -19.79 12.28 7.75
CA LEU A 437 -21.17 11.76 7.76
C LEU A 437 -22.09 12.52 8.71
N ASP A 438 -21.54 13.07 9.79
CA ASP A 438 -22.30 13.79 10.83
C ASP A 438 -22.42 15.30 10.55
N ARG A 439 -21.96 15.77 9.38
CA ARG A 439 -22.01 17.20 9.02
C ARG A 439 -23.42 17.57 8.56
N VAL A 440 -24.02 18.56 9.24
CA VAL A 440 -25.28 19.17 8.81
C VAL A 440 -24.98 20.49 8.09
N VAL A 441 -25.46 20.63 6.85
CA VAL A 441 -25.46 21.93 6.16
C VAL A 441 -26.40 22.86 6.93
N THR A 442 -25.85 23.95 7.46
CA THR A 442 -26.60 24.95 8.22
C THR A 442 -26.54 26.29 7.48
N GLU A 443 -27.70 26.85 7.16
CA GLU A 443 -27.81 28.22 6.67
C GLU A 443 -27.84 29.16 7.89
N LEU A 444 -27.04 30.23 7.85
CA LEU A 444 -26.99 31.22 8.92
C LEU A 444 -27.72 32.47 8.45
N GLU A 445 -28.72 32.89 9.23
CA GLU A 445 -29.36 34.18 9.01
C GLU A 445 -28.36 35.31 9.31
N PRO A 446 -28.19 36.28 8.39
CA PRO A 446 -27.29 37.41 8.61
C PRO A 446 -27.82 38.33 9.71
N LEU A 447 -26.91 38.84 10.54
CA LEU A 447 -27.22 39.87 11.52
C LEU A 447 -27.04 41.26 10.92
N GLN A 448 -27.81 42.23 11.40
CA GLN A 448 -27.63 43.62 11.02
C GLN A 448 -26.29 44.14 11.54
N MET A 449 -25.50 44.77 10.67
CA MET A 449 -24.24 45.41 11.05
C MET A 449 -24.54 46.67 11.88
N THR A 450 -24.30 46.60 13.19
CA THR A 450 -24.62 47.68 14.15
C THR A 450 -23.51 48.73 14.26
N GLN A 451 -22.27 48.39 13.88
CA GLN A 451 -21.15 49.33 13.83
C GLN A 451 -20.90 49.78 12.38
N ARG A 452 -21.40 50.98 12.02
CA ARG A 452 -21.39 51.52 10.65
C ARG A 452 -20.22 52.44 10.32
N ASN A 453 -19.33 52.71 11.26
CA ASN A 453 -18.38 53.83 11.15
C ASN A 453 -17.44 53.63 9.95
N ASN A 454 -17.62 54.47 8.92
CA ASN A 454 -16.74 54.67 7.76
C ASN A 454 -16.76 53.60 6.64
N ILE A 455 -17.73 52.68 6.59
CA ILE A 455 -17.72 51.58 5.60
C ILE A 455 -18.88 51.64 4.59
N LEU A 456 -20.06 52.13 4.98
CA LEU A 456 -21.25 52.15 4.12
C LEU A 456 -21.82 53.56 4.01
N SER A 457 -22.41 53.89 2.86
CA SER A 457 -23.02 55.19 2.62
C SER A 457 -24.31 55.36 3.44
N SER A 458 -24.70 56.61 3.74
CA SER A 458 -25.90 56.90 4.54
C SER A 458 -27.16 56.25 3.93
N GLY A 459 -27.73 55.28 4.64
CA GLY A 459 -28.97 54.57 4.26
C GLY A 459 -28.78 53.08 3.97
N GLU A 460 -27.55 52.60 3.81
CA GLU A 460 -27.28 51.19 3.52
C GLU A 460 -27.25 50.32 4.79
N ILE A 461 -27.92 49.17 4.73
CA ILE A 461 -27.92 48.17 5.80
C ILE A 461 -26.88 47.09 5.45
N GLY A 462 -25.73 47.13 6.10
CA GLY A 462 -24.75 46.05 6.07
C GLY A 462 -25.24 44.81 6.81
N LYS A 463 -24.88 43.63 6.31
CA LYS A 463 -25.15 42.33 6.94
C LYS A 463 -23.83 41.70 7.37
N VAL A 464 -23.78 41.15 8.58
CA VAL A 464 -22.62 40.43 9.12
C VAL A 464 -23.03 39.03 9.56
N PHE A 465 -22.18 38.04 9.27
CA PHE A 465 -22.31 36.69 9.79
C PHE A 465 -21.33 36.54 10.94
N SER A 466 -21.79 36.35 12.17
CA SER A 466 -20.91 36.14 13.33
C SER A 466 -21.14 34.77 13.94
N LYS A 467 -20.15 33.88 13.83
CA LYS A 467 -20.08 32.62 14.57
C LYS A 467 -18.62 32.30 14.88
N THR A 468 -18.35 31.79 16.08
CA THR A 468 -17.01 31.30 16.46
C THR A 468 -16.83 29.90 15.88
N PHE A 469 -15.78 29.69 15.09
CA PHE A 469 -15.43 28.39 14.52
C PHE A 469 -14.17 27.85 15.19
N ASP A 470 -14.17 26.56 15.56
CA ASP A 470 -12.96 25.88 15.99
C ASP A 470 -12.15 25.45 14.75
N LEU A 471 -11.04 26.13 14.50
CA LEU A 471 -10.16 25.88 13.35
C LEU A 471 -9.46 24.50 13.39
N LYS A 472 -9.54 23.77 14.51
CA LYS A 472 -8.99 22.42 14.63
C LYS A 472 -9.87 21.36 13.95
N ILE A 473 -11.11 21.70 13.59
CA ILE A 473 -12.04 20.83 12.89
C ILE A 473 -11.99 21.19 11.40
N TYR A 474 -11.19 20.42 10.65
CA TYR A 474 -10.93 20.50 9.20
C TYR A 474 -11.94 21.34 8.39
N ILE A 475 -11.53 22.54 7.97
CA ILE A 475 -12.30 23.39 7.07
C ILE A 475 -12.14 22.86 5.64
N ASP A 476 -13.26 22.56 4.97
CA ASP A 476 -13.31 22.40 3.51
C ASP A 476 -13.91 23.67 2.89
N ILE A 477 -13.07 24.50 2.29
CA ILE A 477 -13.52 25.70 1.58
C ILE A 477 -14.06 25.26 0.21
N ARG A 478 -15.39 25.18 0.07
CA ARG A 478 -16.06 24.74 -1.18
C ARG A 478 -16.01 25.75 -2.31
N SER A 479 -15.99 27.05 -1.99
CA SER A 479 -15.75 28.13 -2.95
C SER A 479 -15.43 29.41 -2.19
N ILE A 480 -14.43 30.16 -2.64
CA ILE A 480 -14.27 31.57 -2.30
C ILE A 480 -14.73 32.35 -3.52
N ARG A 481 -15.76 33.18 -3.36
CA ARG A 481 -16.19 34.08 -4.42
C ARG A 481 -15.91 35.50 -3.95
N THR A 482 -15.12 36.23 -4.71
CA THR A 482 -15.00 37.67 -4.55
C THR A 482 -16.10 38.29 -5.40
N GLU A 483 -17.26 38.59 -4.79
CA GLU A 483 -18.21 39.51 -5.41
C GLU A 483 -17.71 40.93 -5.13
N VAL A 484 -17.13 41.56 -6.15
CA VAL A 484 -17.04 43.02 -6.19
C VAL A 484 -18.34 43.48 -6.84
N ARG A 485 -19.27 43.99 -6.04
CA ARG A 485 -20.43 44.74 -6.55
C ARG A 485 -20.08 46.21 -6.65
#